data_AF-A0A7C3I3B5-F1
#
_entry.id   AF-A0A7C3I3B5-F1
#
_cell.length_a   1.000
_cell.length_b   1.000
_cell.length_c   1.000
_cell.angle_alpha   90.00
_cell.angle_beta   90.00
_cell.angle_gamma   90.00
#
_symmetry.space_group_name_H-M   'P 1'
#
loop_
_entity.id
_entity.type
_entity.pdbx_description
1 polymer ?
#
loop_
_entity_poly.entity_id
_entity_poly.type
_entity_poly.pdbx_seq_one_letter_code
_entity_poly.pdbx_strand_id
1 'polypeptide(L)'
;MNEFQDKLIMILYECNQHKRMIEYAFQHIKPYLPLTQETYSQFSPEEIGFIDQFLFRFSKLQDTMGEKLFKTMLYLLGEDFSHKPVIDMLNRLEQLSLQ
;
A
#
# COMPACT_ATOMS: atom_id res chain seq x y z
N MET A 1 17.19 0.24 -20.73
CA MET A 1 16.42 0.88 -19.64
C MET A 1 17.39 1.07 -18.48
N ASN A 2 17.36 2.18 -17.75
CA ASN A 2 18.27 2.39 -16.61
C ASN A 2 17.90 1.40 -15.48
N GLU A 3 18.87 0.82 -14.76
CA GLU A 3 18.66 -0.11 -13.64
C GLU A 3 17.61 0.40 -12.63
N PHE A 4 17.58 1.72 -12.38
CA PHE A 4 16.59 2.34 -11.49
C PHE A 4 15.16 2.36 -12.06
N GLN A 5 15.00 2.44 -13.38
CA GLN A 5 13.70 2.32 -14.04
C GLN A 5 13.18 0.89 -13.94
N ASP A 6 14.03 -0.11 -14.14
CA ASP A 6 13.67 -1.52 -13.97
C ASP A 6 13.25 -1.80 -12.52
N LYS A 7 14.01 -1.26 -11.55
CA LYS A 7 13.67 -1.32 -10.12
C LYS A 7 12.32 -0.67 -9.83
N LEU A 8 12.03 0.50 -10.39
CA LEU A 8 10.75 1.17 -10.21
C LEU A 8 9.59 0.31 -10.75
N ILE A 9 9.74 -0.28 -11.94
CA ILE A 9 8.73 -1.17 -12.53
C ILE A 9 8.44 -2.36 -11.62
N MET A 10 9.48 -2.98 -11.04
CA MET A 10 9.32 -4.11 -10.12
C MET A 10 8.60 -3.70 -8.83
N ILE A 11 8.92 -2.52 -8.27
CA ILE A 11 8.23 -1.98 -7.09
C ILE A 11 6.76 -1.70 -7.38
N LEU A 12 6.46 -1.10 -8.54
CA LEU A 12 5.09 -0.83 -8.96
C LEU A 12 4.30 -2.13 -9.18
N TYR A 13 4.95 -3.16 -9.73
CA TYR A 13 4.35 -4.49 -9.85
C TYR A 13 3.98 -5.05 -8.47
N GLU A 14 4.90 -5.02 -7.50
CA GLU A 14 4.67 -5.45 -6.11
C GLU A 14 3.48 -4.69 -5.47
N CYS A 15 3.46 -3.36 -5.60
CA CYS A 15 2.36 -2.52 -5.11
C CYS A 15 1.01 -2.92 -5.72
N ASN A 16 0.99 -3.13 -7.04
CA ASN A 16 -0.23 -3.54 -7.74
C ASN A 16 -0.73 -4.92 -7.32
N GLN A 17 0.17 -5.86 -6.98
CA GLN A 17 -0.25 -7.15 -6.42
C GLN A 17 -0.90 -6.97 -5.05
N HIS A 18 -0.35 -6.14 -4.17
CA HIS A 18 -0.99 -5.84 -2.88
C HIS A 18 -2.35 -5.17 -3.07
N LYS A 19 -2.44 -4.15 -3.94
CA LYS A 19 -3.70 -3.49 -4.29
C LYS A 19 -4.76 -4.48 -4.77
N ARG A 20 -4.41 -5.39 -5.68
CA ARG A 20 -5.33 -6.43 -6.18
C ARG A 20 -5.88 -7.30 -5.05
N MET A 21 -5.03 -7.72 -4.12
CA MET A 21 -5.47 -8.56 -2.99
C MET A 21 -6.30 -7.78 -1.96
N ILE A 22 -6.06 -6.47 -1.80
CA ILE A 22 -6.88 -5.56 -0.98
C ILE A 22 -8.27 -5.45 -1.60
N GLU A 23 -8.36 -5.16 -2.90
CA GLU A 23 -9.63 -5.04 -3.64
C GLU A 23 -10.44 -6.34 -3.56
N TYR A 24 -9.77 -7.48 -3.73
CA TYR A 24 -10.38 -8.80 -3.57
C TYR A 24 -10.95 -9.01 -2.17
N ALA A 25 -10.13 -8.85 -1.12
CA ALA A 25 -10.60 -9.02 0.26
C ALA A 25 -11.73 -8.03 0.60
N PHE A 26 -11.63 -6.79 0.12
CA PHE A 26 -12.64 -5.77 0.32
C PHE A 26 -13.99 -6.13 -0.32
N GLN A 27 -14.00 -6.76 -1.51
CA GLN A 27 -15.24 -7.23 -2.13
C GLN A 27 -15.99 -8.25 -1.26
N HIS A 28 -15.27 -9.08 -0.51
CA HIS A 28 -15.85 -10.03 0.43
C HIS A 28 -16.31 -9.37 1.74
N ILE A 29 -15.65 -8.30 2.19
CA ILE A 29 -16.04 -7.58 3.42
C ILE A 29 -17.20 -6.61 3.17
N LYS A 30 -17.26 -6.00 1.98
CA LYS A 30 -18.20 -4.93 1.62
C LYS A 30 -19.68 -5.20 1.95
N PRO A 31 -20.23 -6.42 1.77
CA PRO A 31 -21.63 -6.70 2.12
C PRO A 31 -21.96 -6.55 3.61
N TYR A 32 -20.94 -6.66 4.47
CA TYR A 32 -21.08 -6.63 5.92
C TYR A 32 -20.79 -5.23 6.50
N LEU A 33 -20.56 -4.23 5.65
CA LEU A 33 -20.32 -2.85 6.08
C LEU A 33 -21.64 -2.08 6.24
N PRO A 34 -21.78 -1.24 7.30
CA PRO A 34 -20.77 -0.96 8.34
C PRO A 34 -20.62 -2.12 9.33
N LEU A 35 -19.38 -2.37 9.79
CA LEU A 35 -19.12 -3.36 10.84
C LEU A 35 -19.74 -2.87 12.15
N THR A 36 -20.80 -3.53 12.58
CA THR A 36 -21.39 -3.37 13.91
C THR A 36 -20.94 -4.51 14.82
N GLN A 37 -21.18 -4.37 16.12
CA GLN A 37 -20.92 -5.46 17.06
C GLN A 37 -21.70 -6.74 16.69
N GLU A 38 -22.96 -6.60 16.27
CA GLU A 38 -23.81 -7.73 15.89
C GLU A 38 -23.28 -8.44 14.65
N THR A 39 -22.99 -7.69 13.58
CA THR A 39 -22.47 -8.27 12.34
C THR A 39 -21.11 -8.92 12.56
N TYR A 40 -20.20 -8.26 13.29
CA TYR A 40 -18.85 -8.80 13.51
C TYR A 40 -18.84 -10.06 14.38
N SER A 41 -19.72 -10.15 15.39
CA SER A 41 -19.80 -11.33 16.27
C SER A 41 -20.33 -12.57 15.55
N GLN A 42 -20.96 -12.41 14.39
CA GLN A 42 -21.50 -13.50 13.57
C GLN A 42 -20.55 -13.96 12.47
N PHE A 43 -19.36 -13.35 12.34
CA PHE A 43 -18.41 -13.71 11.29
C PHE A 43 -17.88 -15.14 11.50
N SER A 44 -17.96 -15.91 10.42
CA SER A 44 -17.23 -17.14 10.24
C SER A 44 -15.72 -16.89 10.20
N PRO A 45 -14.92 -17.93 10.47
CA PRO A 45 -13.46 -17.85 10.32
C PRO A 45 -13.00 -17.39 8.92
N GLU A 46 -13.80 -17.67 7.88
CA GLU A 46 -13.50 -17.23 6.51
C GLU A 46 -13.66 -15.70 6.36
N GLU A 47 -14.75 -15.13 6.88
CA GLU A 47 -14.98 -13.67 6.85
C GLU A 47 -13.94 -12.91 7.67
N ILE A 48 -13.55 -13.45 8.83
CA ILE A 48 -12.41 -12.93 9.62
C ILE A 48 -11.11 -12.99 8.80
N GLY A 49 -10.88 -14.10 8.08
CA GLY A 49 -9.73 -14.25 7.19
C GLY A 49 -9.65 -13.18 6.10
N PHE A 50 -10.78 -12.75 5.55
CA PHE A 50 -10.80 -11.63 4.59
C PHE A 50 -10.43 -10.30 5.25
N ILE A 51 -10.91 -10.03 6.47
CA ILE A 51 -10.50 -8.83 7.23
C ILE A 51 -8.98 -8.85 7.46
N ASP A 52 -8.44 -9.96 7.95
CA ASP A 52 -7.00 -10.11 8.20
C ASP A 52 -6.20 -9.92 6.91
N GLN A 53 -6.65 -10.52 5.80
CA GLN A 53 -6.02 -10.33 4.50
C GLN A 53 -6.04 -8.86 4.07
N PHE A 54 -7.17 -8.16 4.24
CA PHE A 54 -7.27 -6.74 3.91
C PHE A 54 -6.26 -5.92 4.73
N LEU A 55 -6.25 -6.07 6.06
CA LEU A 55 -5.36 -5.32 6.96
C LEU A 55 -3.88 -5.62 6.69
N PHE A 56 -3.55 -6.89 6.49
CA PHE A 56 -2.18 -7.31 6.20
C PHE A 56 -1.69 -6.76 4.85
N ARG A 57 -2.50 -6.87 3.80
CA ARG A 57 -2.11 -6.40 2.46
C ARG A 57 -2.05 -4.88 2.39
N PHE A 58 -2.94 -4.19 3.10
CA PHE A 58 -2.89 -2.74 3.24
C PHE A 58 -1.60 -2.28 3.93
N SER A 59 -1.23 -2.91 5.04
CA SER A 59 0.04 -2.63 5.74
C SER A 59 1.24 -2.88 4.82
N LYS A 60 1.25 -4.00 4.08
CA LYS A 60 2.34 -4.31 3.14
C LYS A 60 2.42 -3.34 1.96
N LEU A 61 1.29 -2.85 1.46
CA LEU A 61 1.29 -1.80 0.45
C LEU A 61 1.93 -0.52 0.99
N GLN A 62 1.58 -0.11 2.21
CA GLN A 62 2.18 1.07 2.86
C GLN A 62 3.70 0.91 3.07
N ASP A 63 4.14 -0.25 3.57
CA ASP A 63 5.56 -0.59 3.73
C ASP A 63 6.31 -0.45 2.39
N THR A 64 5.84 -1.12 1.34
CA THR A 64 6.48 -1.10 0.01
C THR A 64 6.50 0.31 -0.58
N MET A 65 5.44 1.08 -0.41
CA MET A 65 5.37 2.47 -0.87
C MET A 65 6.38 3.36 -0.13
N GLY A 66 6.37 3.34 1.20
CA GLY A 66 7.21 4.18 2.05
C GLY A 66 8.69 3.84 1.99
N GLU A 67 9.02 2.55 1.99
CA GLU A 67 10.41 2.08 2.06
C GLU A 67 11.09 2.05 0.70
N LYS A 68 10.35 1.82 -0.39
CA LYS A 68 10.93 1.58 -1.73
C LYS A 68 10.44 2.58 -2.78
N LEU A 69 9.12 2.70 -2.96
CA LEU A 69 8.55 3.47 -4.08
C LEU A 69 8.90 4.96 -3.98
N PHE A 70 8.56 5.60 -2.87
CA PHE A 70 8.76 7.04 -2.68
C PHE A 70 10.25 7.42 -2.77
N LYS A 71 11.14 6.65 -2.14
CA LYS A 71 12.59 6.83 -2.26
C LYS A 71 13.07 6.74 -3.71
N THR A 72 12.61 5.72 -4.44
CA THR A 72 13.05 5.50 -5.83
C THR A 72 12.53 6.59 -6.75
N MET A 73 11.29 7.06 -6.57
CA MET A 73 10.74 8.17 -7.35
C MET A 73 11.50 9.48 -7.10
N LEU A 74 11.72 9.86 -5.84
CA LEU A 74 12.47 11.07 -5.50
C LEU A 74 13.91 11.00 -6.03
N TYR A 75 14.57 9.84 -5.91
CA TYR A 75 15.91 9.64 -6.47
C TYR A 75 15.95 9.84 -8.00
N LEU A 76 14.94 9.32 -8.72
CA LEU A 76 14.82 9.52 -10.17
C LEU A 76 14.53 10.98 -10.56
N LEU A 77 13.97 11.78 -9.66
CA LEU A 77 13.80 13.23 -9.81
C LEU A 77 15.07 14.02 -9.43
N GLY A 78 16.16 13.33 -9.07
CA GLY A 78 17.42 13.94 -8.66
C GLY A 78 17.49 14.32 -7.18
N GLU A 79 16.55 13.84 -6.36
CA GLU A 79 16.47 14.16 -4.94
C GLU A 79 16.87 12.95 -4.07
N ASP A 80 17.92 13.10 -3.25
CA ASP A 80 18.34 12.05 -2.33
C ASP A 80 17.65 12.18 -0.96
N PHE A 81 16.80 11.20 -0.65
CA PHE A 81 16.07 11.05 0.61
C PHE A 81 16.47 9.79 1.38
N SER A 82 17.60 9.17 1.07
CA SER A 82 18.04 7.88 1.63
C SER A 82 18.12 7.86 3.16
N HIS A 83 18.36 9.01 3.79
CA HIS A 83 18.50 9.17 5.25
C HIS A 83 17.40 10.01 5.90
N LYS A 84 16.30 10.27 5.17
CA LYS A 84 15.21 11.10 5.67
C LYS A 84 14.03 10.25 6.18
N PRO A 85 13.34 10.70 7.23
CA PRO A 85 12.06 10.11 7.65
C PRO A 85 11.05 10.04 6.52
N VAL A 86 10.12 9.06 6.60
CA VAL A 86 9.06 8.90 5.58
C VAL A 86 8.18 10.14 5.47
N ILE A 87 7.90 10.82 6.58
CA ILE A 87 7.07 12.03 6.58
C ILE A 87 7.67 13.15 5.70
N ASP A 88 9.00 13.28 5.65
CA ASP A 88 9.65 14.28 4.80
C ASP A 88 9.53 13.93 3.32
N MET A 89 9.56 12.64 2.99
CA MET A 89 9.29 12.16 1.63
C MET A 89 7.85 12.45 1.22
N LEU A 90 6.88 12.20 2.10
CA LEU A 90 5.46 12.49 1.84
C LEU A 90 5.24 13.99 1.60
N ASN A 91 5.73 14.83 2.51
CA ASN A 91 5.65 16.29 2.36
C ASN A 91 6.26 16.75 1.04
N ARG A 92 7.36 16.12 0.61
CA ARG A 92 7.99 16.46 -0.68
C ARG A 92 7.16 16.00 -1.87
N LEU A 93 6.61 14.80 -1.84
CA LEU A 93 5.74 14.29 -2.89
C LEU A 93 4.46 15.14 -3.03
N GLU A 94 3.90 15.60 -1.92
CA GLU A 94 2.76 16.54 -1.91
C GLU A 94 3.13 17.88 -2.58
N GLN A 95 4.30 18.45 -2.27
CA GLN A 95 4.79 19.67 -2.95
C GLN A 95 4.99 19.48 -4.46
N LEU A 96 5.27 18.25 -4.90
CA LEU A 96 5.43 17.90 -6.31
C LEU A 96 4.11 17.50 -6.98
N SER A 97 2.99 17.51 -6.25
CA SER A 97 1.68 17.03 -6.71
C SER A 97 1.69 15.56 -7.16
N LEU A 98 2.49 14.73 -6.50
CA LEU A 98 2.64 13.29 -6.77
C LEU A 98 2.01 12.38 -5.70
N GLN A 99 1.37 12.98 -4.68
CA GLN A 99 0.63 12.30 -3.63
C GLN A 99 -0.78 12.86 -3.55
#